data_AF-A0ABD0P5K5-F1
#
_entry.id   AF-A0ABD0P5K5-F1
#
_cell.length_a   1.000
_cell.length_b   1.000
_cell.length_c   1.000
_cell.angle_alpha   90.00
_cell.angle_beta   90.00
_cell.angle_gamma   90.00
#
_symmetry.space_group_name_H-M   'P 1'
#
loop_
_entity.id
_entity.type
_entity.pdbx_description
1 polymer ?
#
loop_
_entity_poly.entity_id
_entity_poly.type
_entity_poly.pdbx_seq_one_letter_code
_entity_poly.pdbx_strand_id
1 'polypeptide(L)' 'GSRHDGMRIIIPPRKCPAPTRITCRLAKRHRLAYPPPMVEGEGLVSRLVEMGPAGAQFLG' A
#
# COMPACT_ATOMS: atom_id res chain seq x y z
N GLY A 1 -12.25 1.05 0.71
CA GLY A 1 -12.23 -0.25 0.00
C GLY A 1 -13.13 -1.20 0.74
N SER A 2 -13.79 -2.14 0.07
CA SER A 2 -14.84 -2.97 0.68
C SER A 2 -14.34 -4.16 1.50
N ARG A 3 -13.12 -4.65 1.23
CA ARG A 3 -12.60 -5.90 1.85
C ARG A 3 -12.01 -5.70 3.25
N HIS A 4 -11.58 -4.48 3.57
CA HIS A 4 -10.94 -4.15 4.84
C HIS A 4 -11.49 -2.80 5.29
N ASP A 5 -12.17 -2.81 6.44
CA ASP A 5 -12.75 -1.61 7.02
C ASP A 5 -11.65 -0.59 7.33
N GLY A 6 -11.96 0.70 7.13
CA GLY A 6 -11.03 1.80 7.33
C GLY A 6 -10.00 2.02 6.22
N MET A 7 -9.83 1.10 5.26
CA MET A 7 -8.91 1.31 4.15
C MET A 7 -9.46 2.33 3.14
N ARG A 8 -8.78 3.47 2.98
CA ARG A 8 -9.16 4.54 2.05
C ARG A 8 -7.94 5.07 1.30
N ILE A 9 -8.03 5.12 -0.03
CA ILE A 9 -7.05 5.78 -0.90
C ILE A 9 -7.76 6.98 -1.55
N ILE A 10 -7.11 8.14 -1.52
CA ILE A 10 -7.63 9.38 -2.11
C ILE A 10 -6.62 9.83 -3.15
N ILE A 11 -7.08 10.02 -4.39
CA ILE A 11 -6.28 10.58 -5.48
C ILE A 11 -6.96 11.87 -5.89
N PRO A 12 -6.33 13.03 -5.63
CA PRO A 12 -6.92 14.31 -5.99
C PRO A 12 -7.08 14.45 -7.51
N PRO A 13 -7.98 15.33 -7.97
CA PRO A 13 -8.13 15.64 -9.39
C PRO A 13 -6.79 16.05 -10.02
N ARG A 14 -6.55 15.62 -11.26
CA ARG A 14 -5.36 15.95 -12.07
C ARG A 14 -4.02 15.49 -11.49
N LYS A 15 -3.99 14.56 -10.53
CA LYS A 15 -2.73 13.99 -9.99
C LYS A 15 -2.20 12.78 -10.78
N CYS A 16 -3.05 12.07 -11.51
CA CYS A 16 -2.60 11.01 -12.42
C CYS A 16 -2.38 11.60 -13.84
N PRO A 17 -1.23 11.38 -14.48
CA PRO A 17 -0.96 11.87 -15.84
C PRO A 17 -1.76 11.12 -16.92
N ALA A 18 -2.21 9.90 -16.61
CA ALA A 18 -3.00 9.04 -17.49
C ALA A 18 -3.95 8.14 -16.68
N PRO A 19 -4.98 7.54 -17.29
CA PRO A 19 -5.82 6.53 -16.63
C PRO A 19 -4.95 5.41 -16.04
N THR A 20 -4.95 5.28 -14.71
CA THR A 20 -4.05 4.38 -13.99
C THR A 20 -4.85 3.45 -13.09
N ARG A 21 -4.62 2.14 -13.19
CA ARG A 21 -5.26 1.15 -12.32
C ARG A 21 -4.52 1.05 -10.98
N ILE A 22 -5.11 1.64 -9.95
CA ILE A 22 -4.54 1.63 -8.60
C ILE A 22 -5.00 0.40 -7.84
N THR A 23 -4.06 -0.34 -7.26
CA THR A 23 -4.37 -1.49 -6.42
C THR A 23 -3.83 -1.31 -5.01
N CYS A 24 -4.56 -1.84 -4.04
CA CYS A 24 -4.12 -1.95 -2.65
C CYS A 24 -4.45 -3.35 -2.16
N ARG A 25 -3.50 -4.02 -1.51
CA ARG A 25 -3.70 -5.35 -0.91
C ARG A 25 -2.94 -5.44 0.40
N LEU A 26 -3.58 -6.01 1.42
CA LEU A 26 -2.86 -6.39 2.64
C LEU A 26 -2.07 -7.68 2.40
N ALA A 27 -0.75 -7.60 2.45
CA ALA A 27 0.15 -8.73 2.30
C ALA A 27 -0.04 -9.72 3.45
N LYS A 28 -0.03 -11.02 3.13
CA LYS A 28 0.00 -12.06 4.16
C LYS A 28 1.43 -12.19 4.66
N ARG A 29 1.64 -12.18 5.99
CA ARG A 29 2.98 -12.21 6.61
C ARG A 29 3.87 -13.34 6.07
N HIS A 30 3.31 -14.55 5.85
CA HIS A 30 4.06 -15.70 5.33
C HIS A 30 4.49 -15.61 3.86
N ARG A 31 4.02 -14.61 3.10
CA ARG A 31 4.38 -14.45 1.67
C ARG A 31 5.53 -13.46 1.46
N LEU A 32 6.07 -12.88 2.54
CA LEU A 32 7.14 -11.91 2.48
C LEU A 32 8.47 -12.62 2.69
N ALA A 33 9.29 -12.70 1.64
CA ALA A 33 10.64 -13.27 1.74
C ALA A 33 11.53 -12.46 2.70
N TYR A 34 11.35 -11.14 2.70
CA TYR A 34 12.11 -10.21 3.52
C TYR A 34 11.15 -9.22 4.19
N PRO A 35 10.62 -9.53 5.38
CA PRO A 35 9.85 -8.55 6.14
C PRO A 35 10.76 -7.39 6.59
N PRO A 36 10.21 -6.19 6.87
CA PRO A 36 10.97 -5.10 7.47
C PRO A 36 11.64 -5.57 8.77
N PRO A 37 12.93 -5.24 8.98
CA PRO A 37 13.60 -5.55 10.23
C PRO A 37 12.93 -4.80 11.38
N MET A 38 12.85 -5.43 12.55
CA MET A 38 12.32 -4.85 13.78
C MET A 38 13.37 -5.01 14.87
N VAL A 39 13.56 -3.98 15.70
CA VAL A 39 14.41 -4.07 16.90
C VAL A 39 13.58 -4.40 18.15
N GLU A 40 14.24 -4.56 19.29
CA GLU A 40 13.56 -4.85 20.55
C GLU A 40 12.56 -3.73 20.91
N GLY A 41 11.32 -4.13 21.20
CA GLY A 41 10.21 -3.21 21.48
C GLY A 41 9.44 -2.73 20.24
N GLU A 42 9.89 -3.05 19.02
CA GLU A 42 9.16 -2.69 17.79
C GLU A 42 8.18 -3.78 17.35
N GLY A 43 7.12 -3.36 16.65
CA GLY A 43 6.13 -4.26 16.08
C GLY A 43 5.32 -3.65 14.95
N LEU A 44 4.87 -4.49 14.03
CA LEU A 44 3.95 -4.07 12.98
C LEU A 44 2.53 -3.92 13.53
N VAL A 45 2.00 -2.70 13.52
CA VAL A 45 0.61 -2.38 13.92
C VAL A 45 -0.42 -2.91 12.92
N SER A 46 -0.05 -2.98 11.63
CA SER A 46 -0.91 -3.51 10.57
C SER A 46 -0.19 -4.58 9.74
N ARG A 47 -0.93 -5.23 8.84
CA ARG A 47 -0.32 -5.95 7.72
C ARG A 47 0.36 -4.95 6.77
N LEU A 48 1.41 -5.38 6.08
CA LEU A 48 2.02 -4.56 5.02
C LEU A 48 1.01 -4.34 3.89
N VAL A 49 1.03 -3.15 3.31
CA VAL A 49 0.16 -2.78 2.20
C VAL A 49 0.96 -2.83 0.90
N GLU A 50 0.58 -3.72 0.00
CA GLU A 50 1.08 -3.74 -1.38
C GLU A 50 0.29 -2.74 -2.21
N MET A 51 0.99 -1.74 -2.76
CA MET A 51 0.44 -0.73 -3.65
C MET A 51 0.83 -1.02 -5.10
N GLY A 52 -0.06 -0.69 -6.02
CA GLY A 52 0.21 -0.79 -7.45
C GLY A 52 -0.35 0.42 -8.22
N PRO A 53 0.30 0.82 -9.35
CA PRO A 53 1.51 0.20 -9.90
C PRO A 53 2.78 0.56 -9.13
N ALA A 54 3.77 -0.34 -9.14
CA ALA A 54 5.06 -0.06 -8.52
C ALA A 54 5.75 1.10 -9.25
N GLY A 55 6.35 2.02 -8.48
CA GLY A 55 7.01 3.21 -9.05
C GLY A 55 6.05 4.23 -9.68
N ALA A 56 4.74 4.11 -9.46
CA ALA A 56 3.78 5.11 -9.93
C ALA A 56 4.17 6.51 -9.42
N GLN A 57 4.25 7.46 -10.35
CA GLN A 57 4.48 8.87 -10.04
C GLN A 57 3.19 9.66 -10.23
N PHE A 58 2.87 10.49 -9.25
CA PHE A 58 1.78 11.44 -9.34
C PHE A 58 2.35 12.82 -9.65
N LEU A 59 1.56 13.65 -10.31
CA LEU A 59 1.93 15.03 -10.63
C LEU A 59 2.01 15.86 -9.35
N GLY A 60 3.06 16.69 -9.25
CA GLY A 60 3.37 17.57 -8.11
C GLY A 60 2.19 18.40 -7.64
#